data_AF-A0A3B0X6D2-F1
#
_entry.id   AF-A0A3B0X6D2-F1
#
_cell.length_a   1.000
_cell.length_b   1.000
_cell.length_c   1.000
_cell.angle_alpha   90.00
_cell.angle_beta   90.00
_cell.angle_gamma   90.00
#
_symmetry.space_group_name_H-M   'P 1'
#
loop_
_entity.id
_entity.type
_entity.pdbx_description
1 polymer ?
#
loop_
_entity_poly.entity_id
_entity_poly.type
_entity_poly.pdbx_seq_one_letter_code
_entity_poly.pdbx_strand_id
1 'polypeptide(L)'
;MAQQEAQYIPVEVRRIVKEQVDLWQGEDIPVGYDWVNKRIDNLNGADKPIAKLALLSAFAPYRVGDTVVNEFQAECPGDRVLRAVTAWASFAAVRKVGTWMWQA
;
A
#
# COMPACT_ATOMS: atom_id res chain seq x y z
N MET A 1 9.26 -9.64 -10.95
CA MET A 1 8.42 -9.96 -9.77
C MET A 1 7.41 -8.86 -9.48
N ALA A 2 7.79 -7.69 -8.95
CA ALA A 2 6.81 -6.63 -8.61
C ALA A 2 6.01 -6.06 -9.80
N GLN A 3 6.58 -5.98 -11.01
CA GLN A 3 5.82 -5.55 -12.21
C GLN A 3 4.69 -6.53 -12.59
N GLN A 4 4.86 -7.83 -12.30
CA GLN A 4 3.84 -8.85 -12.57
C GLN A 4 2.75 -8.85 -11.48
N GLU A 5 3.07 -8.47 -10.25
CA GLU A 5 2.07 -8.40 -9.17
C GLU A 5 1.15 -7.19 -9.31
N ALA A 6 1.67 -6.08 -9.85
CA ALA A 6 0.90 -4.89 -10.14
C ALA A 6 -0.36 -5.15 -10.99
N GLN A 7 -0.35 -6.19 -11.84
CA GLN A 7 -1.50 -6.53 -12.68
C GLN A 7 -2.74 -6.96 -11.88
N TYR A 8 -2.54 -7.44 -10.63
CA TYR A 8 -3.62 -7.85 -9.73
C TYR A 8 -4.16 -6.69 -8.87
N ILE A 9 -3.57 -5.50 -9.00
CA ILE A 9 -3.90 -4.33 -8.21
C ILE A 9 -4.68 -3.34 -9.07
N PRO A 10 -5.84 -2.81 -8.63
CA PRO A 10 -6.59 -1.80 -9.38
C PRO A 10 -5.73 -0.57 -9.73
N VAL A 11 -6.03 0.04 -10.88
CA VAL A 11 -5.24 1.17 -11.43
C VAL A 11 -5.18 2.34 -10.45
N GLU A 12 -6.32 2.72 -9.87
CA GLU A 12 -6.39 3.85 -8.94
C GLU A 12 -5.62 3.59 -7.64
N VAL A 13 -5.66 2.37 -7.13
CA VAL A 13 -4.84 1.97 -5.97
C VAL A 13 -3.35 2.12 -6.29
N ARG A 14 -2.91 1.65 -7.47
CA ARG A 14 -1.51 1.81 -7.88
C ARG A 14 -1.11 3.27 -8.00
N ARG A 15 -1.99 4.13 -8.51
CA ARG A 15 -1.75 5.57 -8.65
C ARG A 15 -1.55 6.21 -7.28
N ILE A 16 -2.48 6.00 -6.34
CA ILE A 16 -2.42 6.57 -4.99
C ILE A 16 -1.14 6.16 -4.25
N VAL A 17 -0.79 4.88 -4.29
CA VAL A 17 0.41 4.39 -3.60
C VAL A 17 1.67 4.95 -4.23
N LYS A 18 1.77 4.99 -5.56
CA LYS A 18 2.92 5.59 -6.25
C LYS A 18 3.09 7.06 -5.91
N GLU A 19 2.01 7.84 -5.98
CA GLU A 19 2.05 9.25 -5.60
C GLU A 19 2.50 9.44 -4.15
N GLN A 20 2.04 8.59 -3.21
CA GLN A 20 2.51 8.66 -1.83
C GLN A 20 3.99 8.31 -1.70
N VAL A 21 4.46 7.27 -2.40
CA VAL A 21 5.87 6.85 -2.42
C VAL A 21 6.76 7.94 -3.01
N ASP A 22 6.29 8.62 -4.05
CA ASP A 22 7.04 9.68 -4.71
C ASP A 22 7.19 10.91 -3.81
N LEU A 23 6.13 11.26 -3.07
CA LEU A 23 6.09 12.37 -2.11
C LEU A 23 6.94 12.10 -0.85
N TRP A 24 6.96 10.86 -0.37
CA TRP A 24 7.67 10.46 0.85
C TRP A 24 9.18 10.70 0.75
N GLN A 25 9.78 11.32 1.76
CA GLN A 25 11.22 11.62 1.85
C GLN A 25 11.89 10.91 3.04
N GLY A 26 11.23 9.91 3.62
CA GLY A 26 11.75 9.17 4.76
C GLY A 26 11.29 9.71 6.11
N GLU A 27 10.37 10.66 6.12
CA GLU A 27 9.73 11.16 7.34
C GLU A 27 8.92 10.06 8.04
N ASP A 28 8.76 10.23 9.37
CA ASP A 28 7.95 9.34 10.20
C ASP A 28 6.48 9.33 9.79
N ILE A 29 5.86 8.15 9.86
CA ILE A 29 4.45 7.99 9.50
C ILE A 29 3.55 8.46 10.65
N PRO A 30 2.54 9.31 10.37
CA PRO A 30 1.62 9.79 11.39
C PRO A 30 0.96 8.66 12.20
N VAL A 31 0.65 8.95 13.47
CA VAL A 31 -0.08 8.02 14.35
C VAL A 31 -1.50 7.80 13.82
N GLY A 32 -2.03 6.58 14.01
CA GLY A 32 -3.39 6.22 13.60
C GLY A 32 -3.56 5.97 12.10
N TYR A 33 -4.81 6.00 11.64
CA TYR A 33 -5.20 5.68 10.25
C TYR A 33 -5.71 6.89 9.46
N ASP A 34 -5.83 8.07 10.06
CA ASP A 34 -6.45 9.23 9.42
C ASP A 34 -5.77 9.63 8.11
N TRP A 35 -4.44 9.54 8.05
CA TRP A 35 -3.67 9.82 6.84
C TRP A 35 -3.99 8.82 5.71
N VAL A 36 -4.25 7.55 6.06
CA VAL A 36 -4.68 6.52 5.10
C VAL A 36 -6.10 6.81 4.65
N ASN A 37 -7.01 6.98 5.61
CA ASN A 37 -8.44 7.18 5.37
C ASN A 37 -8.71 8.41 4.49
N LYS A 38 -8.03 9.53 4.74
CA LYS A 38 -8.12 10.73 3.90
C LYS A 38 -7.64 10.50 2.47
N ARG A 39 -6.64 9.63 2.27
CA ARG A 39 -6.07 9.39 0.94
C ARG A 39 -6.93 8.47 0.08
N ILE A 40 -7.72 7.61 0.72
CA ILE A 40 -8.57 6.61 0.06
C ILE A 40 -10.06 6.98 0.08
N ASP A 41 -10.41 8.18 0.55
CA ASP A 41 -11.80 8.61 0.76
C ASP A 41 -12.65 8.54 -0.51
N ASN A 42 -12.04 8.90 -1.65
CA ASN A 42 -12.60 8.96 -2.99
C ASN A 42 -12.68 7.59 -3.68
N LEU A 43 -12.06 6.54 -3.10
CA LEU A 43 -12.16 5.18 -3.63
C LEU A 43 -13.50 4.56 -3.24
N ASN A 44 -13.96 3.57 -4.01
CA ASN A 44 -15.23 2.89 -3.77
C ASN A 44 -15.06 1.37 -3.77
N GLY A 45 -15.94 0.67 -3.05
CA GLY A 45 -15.94 -0.79 -2.98
C GLY A 45 -14.59 -1.37 -2.56
N ALA A 46 -14.18 -2.44 -3.23
CA ALA A 46 -12.96 -3.18 -2.97
C ALA A 46 -11.67 -2.34 -3.07
N ASP A 47 -11.65 -1.23 -3.82
CA ASP A 47 -10.45 -0.40 -3.96
C ASP A 47 -10.02 0.23 -2.64
N LYS A 48 -10.96 0.54 -1.74
CA LYS A 48 -10.67 1.12 -0.42
C LYS A 48 -9.80 0.20 0.46
N PRO A 49 -10.24 -1.04 0.80
CA PRO A 49 -9.43 -1.91 1.64
C PRO A 49 -8.15 -2.40 0.93
N ILE A 50 -8.15 -2.56 -0.40
CA ILE A 50 -6.91 -2.84 -1.15
C ILE A 50 -5.91 -1.69 -0.97
N ALA A 51 -6.34 -0.44 -1.12
CA ALA A 51 -5.48 0.73 -0.94
C ALA A 51 -5.00 0.89 0.50
N LYS A 52 -5.87 0.65 1.49
CA LYS A 52 -5.51 0.67 2.92
C LYS A 52 -4.39 -0.33 3.21
N LEU A 53 -4.57 -1.59 2.78
CA LEU A 53 -3.57 -2.63 2.91
C LEU A 53 -2.24 -2.24 2.21
N ALA A 54 -2.32 -1.73 0.99
CA ALA A 54 -1.13 -1.33 0.22
C ALA A 54 -0.34 -0.20 0.92
N LEU A 55 -1.02 0.87 1.33
CA LEU A 55 -0.40 2.00 2.02
C LEU A 55 0.24 1.58 3.35
N LEU A 56 -0.45 0.76 4.15
CA LEU A 56 0.11 0.26 5.39
C LEU A 56 1.31 -0.67 5.16
N SER A 57 1.25 -1.55 4.15
CA SER A 57 2.38 -2.44 3.82
C SER A 57 3.64 -1.68 3.36
N ALA A 58 3.44 -0.53 2.71
CA ALA A 58 4.54 0.33 2.24
C ALA A 58 5.16 1.15 3.37
N PHE A 59 4.34 1.73 4.25
CA PHE A 59 4.78 2.80 5.15
C PHE A 59 4.75 2.41 6.64
N ALA A 60 3.80 1.56 7.04
CA ALA A 60 3.60 1.17 8.44
C ALA A 60 3.25 -0.33 8.56
N PRO A 61 4.12 -1.25 8.10
CA PRO A 61 3.79 -2.67 7.99
C PRO A 61 3.42 -3.31 9.33
N TYR A 62 3.96 -2.80 10.44
CA TYR A 62 3.62 -3.21 11.80
C TYR A 62 2.16 -2.91 12.22
N ARG A 63 1.43 -2.11 11.43
CA ARG A 63 -0.01 -1.83 11.64
C ARG A 63 -0.92 -2.72 10.79
N VAL A 64 -0.37 -3.59 9.94
CA VAL A 64 -1.16 -4.60 9.23
C VAL A 64 -1.52 -5.71 10.22
N GLY A 65 -2.65 -5.53 10.91
CA GLY A 65 -3.22 -6.50 11.85
C GLY A 65 -4.54 -7.09 11.34
N ASP A 66 -5.16 -7.92 12.18
CA ASP A 66 -6.37 -8.68 11.84
C ASP A 66 -7.50 -7.82 11.27
N THR A 67 -7.74 -6.63 11.83
CA THR A 67 -8.76 -5.71 11.31
C THR A 67 -8.52 -5.33 9.86
N VAL A 68 -7.27 -5.02 9.48
CA VAL A 68 -6.92 -4.64 8.10
C VAL A 68 -7.06 -5.84 7.16
N VAL A 69 -6.64 -7.03 7.60
CA VAL A 69 -6.75 -8.25 6.82
C VAL A 69 -8.21 -8.67 6.63
N ASN A 70 -9.03 -8.58 7.68
CA ASN A 70 -10.45 -8.93 7.62
C ASN A 70 -11.24 -7.98 6.72
N GLU A 71 -11.00 -6.66 6.82
CA GLU A 71 -11.60 -5.67 5.91
C GLU A 71 -11.24 -5.95 4.44
N PHE A 72 -9.98 -6.32 4.18
CA PHE A 72 -9.54 -6.72 2.86
C PHE A 72 -10.23 -8.00 2.37
N GLN A 73 -10.26 -9.04 3.20
CA GLN A 73 -10.82 -10.34 2.82
C GLN A 73 -12.33 -10.30 2.60
N ALA A 74 -13.05 -9.40 3.25
CA ALA A 74 -14.48 -9.19 3.03
C ALA A 74 -14.80 -8.77 1.58
N GLU A 75 -13.93 -7.99 0.95
CA GLU A 75 -14.10 -7.49 -0.42
C GLU A 75 -13.30 -8.28 -1.47
N CYS A 76 -12.19 -8.90 -1.06
CA CYS A 76 -11.24 -9.61 -1.91
C CYS A 76 -10.85 -10.95 -1.29
N PRO A 77 -11.69 -11.99 -1.43
CA PRO A 77 -11.41 -13.29 -0.84
C PRO A 77 -10.19 -13.97 -1.47
N GLY A 78 -9.35 -14.56 -0.61
CA GLY A 78 -8.20 -15.37 -0.98
C GLY A 78 -6.84 -14.66 -0.95
N ASP A 79 -5.78 -15.46 -0.89
CA ASP A 79 -4.44 -14.96 -0.55
C ASP A 79 -3.64 -14.41 -1.74
N ARG A 80 -4.07 -14.68 -2.98
CA ARG A 80 -3.32 -14.28 -4.17
C ARG A 80 -3.18 -12.75 -4.25
N VAL A 81 -4.30 -12.04 -4.09
CA VAL A 81 -4.33 -10.57 -4.16
C VAL A 81 -3.67 -9.98 -2.92
N LEU A 82 -3.90 -10.56 -1.73
CA LEU A 82 -3.23 -10.17 -0.48
C LEU A 82 -1.70 -10.19 -0.61
N ARG A 83 -1.14 -11.30 -1.12
CA ARG A 83 0.31 -11.41 -1.36
C ARG A 83 0.79 -10.42 -2.41
N ALA A 84 0.08 -10.30 -3.53
CA ALA A 84 0.47 -9.38 -4.60
C ALA A 84 0.49 -7.92 -4.12
N VAL A 85 -0.50 -7.51 -3.32
CA VAL A 85 -0.59 -6.14 -2.78
C VAL A 85 0.54 -5.87 -1.79
N THR A 86 0.75 -6.77 -0.83
CA THR A 86 1.79 -6.60 0.20
C THR A 86 3.19 -6.58 -0.43
N ALA A 87 3.52 -7.56 -1.27
CA ALA A 87 4.81 -7.65 -1.93
C ALA A 87 5.07 -6.46 -2.88
N TRP A 88 4.08 -6.06 -3.70
CA TRP A 88 4.23 -4.91 -4.57
C TRP A 88 4.43 -3.60 -3.80
N ALA A 89 3.63 -3.35 -2.75
CA ALA A 89 3.66 -2.10 -2.01
C ALA A 89 4.95 -1.96 -1.18
N SER A 90 5.37 -3.01 -0.47
CA SER A 90 6.64 -3.00 0.26
C SER A 90 7.83 -2.83 -0.69
N PHE A 91 7.82 -3.47 -1.86
CA PHE A 91 8.87 -3.27 -2.85
C PHE A 91 8.89 -1.85 -3.44
N ALA A 92 7.72 -1.22 -3.63
CA ALA A 92 7.65 0.17 -4.06
C ALA A 92 8.34 1.13 -3.06
N ALA A 93 8.09 0.94 -1.76
CA ALA A 93 8.76 1.70 -0.70
C ALA A 93 10.28 1.46 -0.69
N VAL A 94 10.72 0.19 -0.77
CA VAL A 94 12.15 -0.15 -0.80
C VAL A 94 12.86 0.48 -2.00
N ARG A 95 12.23 0.51 -3.18
CA ARG A 95 12.82 1.17 -4.36
C ARG A 95 13.07 2.66 -4.12
N LYS A 96 12.13 3.34 -3.46
CA LYS A 96 12.28 4.75 -3.10
C LYS A 96 13.44 4.94 -2.12
N VAL A 97 13.50 4.15 -1.05
CA VAL A 97 14.63 4.18 -0.11
C VAL A 97 15.97 3.93 -0.82
N GLY A 98 16.01 2.97 -1.74
CA GLY A 98 17.21 2.68 -2.54
C GLY A 98 17.71 3.85 -3.38
N THR A 99 16.82 4.79 -3.78
CA THR A 99 17.25 6.00 -4.50
C THR A 99 18.11 6.92 -3.64
N TRP A 100 17.91 6.92 -2.31
CA TRP A 100 18.71 7.72 -1.38
C TRP A 100 20.06 7.07 -1.08
N MET A 101 20.12 5.74 -1.08
CA MET A 101 21.35 4.98 -0.80
C MET A 101 22.37 5.06 -1.93
N TRP A 102 21.92 5.22 -3.19
CA TRP A 102 22.82 5.31 -4.35
C TRP A 102 23.46 6.70 -4.51
N GLN A 103 22.96 7.72 -3.81
CA GLN A 103 23.51 9.08 -3.84
C GLN A 103 24.43 9.41 -2.64
N ALA A 104 24.80 8.40 -1.85
CA ALA A 104 25.74 8.50 -0.73
C ALA A 104 27.16 8.07 -1.12
#